data_AF-A0A9X9LXJ8-F1
#
_entry.id   AF-A0A9X9LXJ8-F1
#
_cell.length_a   1.000
_cell.length_b   1.000
_cell.length_c   1.000
_cell.angle_alpha   90.00
_cell.angle_beta   90.00
_cell.angle_gamma   90.00
#
_symmetry.space_group_name_H-M   'P 1'
#
loop_
_entity.id
_entity.type
_entity.pdbx_description
1 polymer ?
#
loop_
_entity_poly.entity_id
_entity_poly.type
_entity_poly.pdbx_seq_one_letter_code
_entity_poly.pdbx_strand_id
1 'polypeptide(L)'
;MMKRQLHRMRQLAQTGSLGRTPETAEFLGEDLQQVEQRLEPAKRAAHNVHKRLQACLQGQSGADMDKRVKKLPLMALSTTMAESFKELDPDSSMGKALEMSCAIQNQLARILAEFE
;
A
#
# COMPACT_ATOMS: atom_id res chain seq x y z
N MET A 1 20.39 -49.55 22.67
CA MET A 1 20.70 -48.18 23.17
C MET A 1 20.15 -47.06 22.27
N MET A 2 20.19 -47.16 20.93
CA MET A 2 19.69 -46.11 20.01
C MET A 2 18.17 -45.83 20.05
N LYS A 3 17.31 -46.81 20.30
CA LYS A 3 15.84 -46.60 20.33
C LYS A 3 15.40 -45.58 21.39
N ARG A 4 16.12 -45.49 22.51
CA ARG A 4 15.87 -44.49 23.57
C ARG A 4 16.31 -43.09 23.18
N GLN A 5 17.44 -42.96 22.47
CA GLN A 5 17.87 -41.67 21.93
C GLN A 5 16.91 -41.18 20.84
N LEU A 6 16.42 -42.06 19.98
CA LEU A 6 15.47 -41.71 18.93
C LEU A 6 14.11 -41.27 19.49
N HIS A 7 13.66 -41.89 20.58
CA HIS A 7 12.48 -41.43 21.33
C HIS A 7 12.70 -40.08 22.00
N ARG A 8 13.88 -39.86 22.61
CA ARG A 8 14.25 -38.55 23.18
C ARG A 8 14.33 -37.46 22.12
N MET A 9 14.88 -37.75 20.94
CA MET A 9 14.93 -36.79 19.82
C MET A 9 13.53 -36.46 19.30
N ARG A 10 12.62 -37.44 19.20
CA ARG A 10 11.21 -37.16 18.86
C ARG A 10 10.51 -36.31 19.92
N GLN A 11 10.71 -36.60 21.20
CA GLN A 11 10.16 -35.77 22.28
C GLN A 11 10.71 -34.35 22.23
N LEU A 12 12.03 -34.21 22.03
CA LEU A 12 12.68 -32.90 21.92
C LEU A 12 12.21 -32.11 20.69
N ALA A 13 11.96 -32.76 19.56
CA ALA A 13 11.40 -32.13 18.36
C ALA A 13 9.94 -31.69 18.56
N GLN A 14 9.14 -32.50 19.26
CA GLN A 14 7.76 -32.15 19.64
C GLN A 14 7.77 -30.97 20.63
N THR A 15 8.71 -30.93 21.57
CA THR A 15 8.87 -29.80 22.50
C THR A 15 9.55 -28.57 21.89
N GLY A 16 10.35 -28.72 20.83
CA GLY A 16 10.96 -27.61 20.09
C GLY A 16 9.92 -26.76 19.35
N SER A 17 8.75 -27.33 19.06
CA SER A 17 7.57 -26.61 18.57
C SER A 17 6.70 -26.02 19.69
N LEU A 18 6.87 -26.48 20.94
CA LEU A 18 6.10 -26.04 22.13
C LEU A 18 6.61 -24.74 22.76
N GLY A 19 7.68 -24.12 22.22
CA GLY A 19 8.07 -22.75 22.58
C GLY A 19 7.06 -21.69 22.10
N ARG A 20 6.16 -22.06 21.18
CA ARG A 20 4.94 -21.32 20.86
C ARG A 20 3.76 -22.07 21.45
N THR A 21 3.04 -21.45 22.38
CA THR A 21 1.73 -21.96 22.78
C THR A 21 0.80 -21.93 21.57
N PRO A 22 -0.19 -22.84 21.47
CA PRO A 22 -1.15 -22.84 20.35
C PRO A 22 -1.79 -21.46 20.16
N GLU A 23 -2.08 -20.76 21.24
CA GLU A 23 -2.59 -19.39 21.25
C GLU A 23 -1.67 -18.38 20.54
N THR A 24 -0.34 -18.50 20.69
CA THR A 24 0.61 -17.63 19.96
C THR A 24 0.72 -17.97 18.48
N ALA A 25 0.51 -19.23 18.09
CA ALA A 25 0.51 -19.64 16.69
C ALA A 25 -0.78 -19.20 15.97
N GLU A 26 -1.92 -19.30 16.67
CA GLU A 26 -3.22 -18.81 16.21
C GLU A 26 -3.21 -17.28 16.04
N PHE A 27 -2.72 -16.54 17.04
CA PHE A 27 -2.58 -15.08 16.98
C PHE A 27 -1.74 -14.61 15.79
N LEU A 28 -0.60 -15.27 15.53
CA LEU A 28 0.24 -14.95 14.36
C LEU A 28 -0.46 -15.26 13.03
N GLY A 29 -1.36 -16.26 13.00
CA GLY A 29 -2.19 -16.57 11.84
C GLY A 29 -3.22 -15.49 11.56
N GLU A 30 -3.88 -14.98 12.61
CA GLU A 30 -4.82 -13.87 12.52
C GLU A 30 -4.14 -12.58 12.04
N ASP A 31 -2.98 -12.24 12.61
CA ASP A 31 -2.19 -11.08 12.20
C ASP A 31 -1.75 -11.18 10.72
N LEU A 32 -1.29 -12.36 10.29
CA LEU A 32 -0.90 -12.58 8.90
C LEU A 32 -2.10 -12.42 7.96
N GLN A 33 -3.24 -13.01 8.31
CA GLN A 33 -4.47 -12.92 7.53
C GLN A 33 -4.98 -11.46 7.42
N GLN A 34 -4.81 -10.64 8.47
CA GLN A 34 -5.12 -9.21 8.43
C GLN A 34 -4.19 -8.45 7.47
N VAL A 35 -2.89 -8.75 7.47
CA VAL A 35 -1.93 -8.14 6.55
C VAL A 35 -2.23 -8.53 5.10
N GLU A 36 -2.52 -9.80 4.83
CA GLU A 36 -2.84 -10.29 3.49
C GLU A 36 -4.08 -9.61 2.90
N GLN A 37 -5.11 -9.36 3.71
CA GLN A 37 -6.32 -8.64 3.29
C GLN A 37 -6.04 -7.19 2.85
N ARG A 38 -5.02 -6.54 3.42
CA ARG A 38 -4.66 -5.15 3.11
C ARG A 38 -3.76 -5.02 1.88
N LEU A 39 -3.12 -6.12 1.45
CA LEU A 39 -2.09 -6.09 0.42
C LEU A 39 -2.63 -5.73 -0.96
N GLU A 40 -3.70 -6.40 -1.42
CA GLU A 40 -4.24 -6.19 -2.76
C GLU A 40 -4.83 -4.77 -2.96
N PRO A 41 -5.60 -4.21 -2.02
CA PRO A 41 -6.02 -2.80 -2.09
C PRO A 41 -4.84 -1.83 -2.15
N ALA A 42 -3.82 -2.03 -1.31
CA ALA A 42 -2.61 -1.19 -1.30
C ALA A 42 -1.88 -1.25 -2.66
N LYS A 43 -1.69 -2.45 -3.20
CA LYS A 43 -1.06 -2.66 -4.51
C LYS A 43 -1.83 -1.98 -5.64
N ARG A 44 -3.16 -2.09 -5.65
CA ARG A 44 -4.02 -1.45 -6.64
C ARG A 44 -3.96 0.07 -6.54
N ALA A 45 -4.07 0.63 -5.34
CA ALA A 45 -3.95 2.05 -5.08
C ALA A 45 -2.59 2.60 -5.56
N ALA A 46 -1.50 1.91 -5.23
CA ALA A 46 -0.15 2.28 -5.69
C ALA A 46 -0.04 2.25 -7.22
N HIS A 47 -0.58 1.21 -7.87
CA HIS A 47 -0.56 1.08 -9.32
C HIS A 47 -1.34 2.21 -10.02
N ASN A 48 -2.55 2.48 -9.56
CA ASN A 48 -3.42 3.51 -10.15
C ASN A 48 -2.81 4.90 -10.05
N VAL A 49 -2.33 5.25 -8.85
CA VAL A 49 -1.69 6.55 -8.60
C VAL A 49 -0.39 6.67 -9.38
N HIS A 50 0.44 5.62 -9.41
CA HIS A 50 1.69 5.60 -10.18
C HIS A 50 1.44 5.82 -11.68
N LYS A 51 0.51 5.05 -12.26
CA LYS A 51 0.17 5.16 -13.69
C LYS A 51 -0.30 6.58 -14.05
N ARG A 52 -1.11 7.20 -13.20
CA ARG A 52 -1.59 8.57 -13.41
C ARG A 52 -0.48 9.59 -13.22
N LEU A 53 0.35 9.45 -12.19
CA LEU A 53 1.49 10.33 -11.92
C LEU A 53 2.49 10.29 -13.07
N GLN A 54 2.77 9.11 -13.61
CA GLN A 54 3.63 8.94 -14.78
C GLN A 54 3.11 9.73 -15.98
N ALA A 55 1.79 9.71 -16.22
CA ALA A 55 1.17 10.50 -17.29
C ALA A 55 1.31 12.01 -17.10
N CYS A 56 1.31 12.50 -15.85
CA CYS A 56 1.60 13.91 -15.55
C CYS A 56 3.07 14.25 -15.88
N LEU A 57 4.02 13.39 -15.50
CA LEU A 57 5.46 13.64 -15.66
C LEU A 57 5.95 13.49 -17.10
N GLN A 58 5.42 12.52 -17.84
CA GLN A 58 5.83 12.25 -19.22
C GLN A 58 5.14 13.20 -20.22
N GLY A 59 4.06 13.88 -19.82
CA GLY A 59 3.26 14.75 -20.67
C GLY A 59 2.52 13.99 -21.78
N GLN A 60 1.51 14.62 -22.38
CA GLN A 60 1.09 14.21 -23.72
C GLN A 60 2.26 14.47 -24.67
N SER A 61 2.65 13.46 -25.47
CA SER A 61 3.71 13.59 -26.48
C SER A 61 3.49 14.87 -27.32
N GLY A 62 4.45 15.79 -27.29
CA GLY A 62 4.41 17.05 -28.06
C GLY A 62 4.28 18.36 -27.27
N ALA A 63 4.36 18.33 -25.92
CA ALA A 63 4.14 19.52 -25.11
C ALA A 63 5.39 19.92 -24.28
N ASP A 64 5.80 21.18 -24.39
CA ASP A 64 6.85 21.88 -23.60
C ASP A 64 6.75 21.56 -22.09
N MET A 65 7.83 21.65 -21.32
CA MET A 65 7.84 21.37 -19.87
C MET A 65 6.75 22.12 -19.10
N ASP A 66 6.47 23.35 -19.52
CA ASP A 66 5.40 24.19 -19.00
C ASP A 66 4.00 23.58 -19.19
N LYS A 67 3.83 22.82 -20.29
CA LYS A 67 2.61 22.08 -20.59
C LYS A 67 2.50 20.73 -19.84
N ARG A 68 3.55 20.26 -19.16
CA ARG A 68 3.55 18.97 -18.43
C ARG A 68 2.91 19.06 -17.04
N VAL A 69 2.95 20.23 -16.40
CA VAL A 69 2.39 20.45 -15.04
C VAL A 69 0.95 21.00 -15.09
N LYS A 70 0.30 20.97 -16.26
CA LYS A 70 -0.98 21.65 -16.48
C LYS A 70 -2.09 21.20 -15.51
N LYS A 71 -2.99 22.15 -15.21
CA LYS A 71 -4.19 22.05 -14.37
C LYS A 71 -4.97 20.74 -14.53
N LEU A 72 -5.26 20.34 -15.76
CA LEU A 72 -6.10 19.17 -16.06
C LEU A 72 -5.43 17.83 -15.64
N PRO A 73 -4.15 17.58 -15.98
CA PRO A 73 -3.38 16.47 -15.42
C PRO A 73 -3.38 16.39 -13.88
N LEU A 74 -3.21 17.50 -13.17
CA LEU A 74 -3.16 17.50 -11.70
C LEU A 74 -4.53 17.25 -11.05
N MET A 75 -5.62 17.79 -11.61
CA MET A 75 -6.99 17.43 -11.18
C MET A 75 -7.29 15.94 -11.41
N ALA A 76 -6.83 15.38 -12.53
CA ALA A 76 -7.00 13.96 -12.80
C ALA A 76 -6.19 13.09 -11.82
N LEU A 77 -4.98 13.54 -11.44
CA LEU A 77 -4.16 12.87 -10.42
C LEU A 77 -4.83 12.90 -9.04
N SER A 78 -5.31 14.05 -8.58
CA SER A 78 -6.01 14.15 -7.31
C SER A 78 -7.29 13.30 -7.29
N THR A 79 -8.04 13.25 -8.39
CA THR A 79 -9.22 12.39 -8.53
C THR A 79 -8.85 10.91 -8.41
N THR A 80 -7.82 10.45 -9.12
CA THR A 80 -7.33 9.06 -9.01
C THR A 80 -6.84 8.74 -7.59
N MET A 81 -6.16 9.67 -6.91
CA MET A 81 -5.78 9.50 -5.50
C MET A 81 -7.01 9.37 -4.60
N ALA A 82 -8.04 10.20 -4.81
CA ALA A 82 -9.28 10.19 -4.05
C ALA A 82 -10.07 8.89 -4.16
N GLU A 83 -10.09 8.29 -5.35
CA GLU A 83 -10.68 6.96 -5.56
C GLU A 83 -9.83 5.87 -4.91
N SER A 84 -8.50 5.98 -5.02
CA SER A 84 -7.58 4.95 -4.55
C SER A 84 -7.56 4.82 -3.02
N PHE A 85 -7.57 5.93 -2.26
CA PHE A 85 -7.51 5.84 -0.80
C PHE A 85 -8.84 5.39 -0.17
N LYS A 86 -9.98 5.50 -0.88
CA LYS A 86 -11.28 4.98 -0.42
C LYS A 86 -11.33 3.46 -0.37
N GLU A 87 -10.47 2.79 -1.14
CA GLU A 87 -10.33 1.32 -1.13
C GLU A 87 -9.40 0.83 -0.02
N LEU A 88 -8.71 1.74 0.68
CA LEU A 88 -7.77 1.40 1.75
C LEU A 88 -8.44 1.42 3.12
N ASP A 89 -7.83 0.71 4.07
CA ASP A 89 -8.17 0.83 5.48
C ASP A 89 -7.99 2.32 5.91
N PRO A 90 -9.02 2.96 6.52
CA PRO A 90 -8.97 4.36 6.93
C PRO A 90 -7.83 4.67 7.91
N ASP A 91 -7.38 3.68 8.68
CA ASP A 91 -6.29 3.83 9.62
C ASP A 91 -4.92 3.56 9.01
N SER A 92 -4.86 3.08 7.76
CA SER A 92 -3.60 2.85 7.07
C SER A 92 -2.81 4.15 6.88
N SER A 93 -1.50 4.07 7.15
CA SER A 93 -0.56 5.17 6.88
C SER A 93 -0.53 5.54 5.41
N MET A 94 -0.66 4.56 4.52
CA MET A 94 -0.74 4.76 3.07
C MET A 94 -2.00 5.54 2.67
N GLY A 95 -3.18 5.20 3.24
CA GLY A 95 -4.42 5.93 3.01
C GLY A 95 -4.31 7.39 3.45
N LYS A 96 -3.83 7.62 4.68
CA LYS A 96 -3.59 8.97 5.22
C LYS A 96 -2.61 9.78 4.36
N ALA A 97 -1.51 9.16 3.93
CA ALA A 97 -0.53 9.81 3.04
C ALA A 97 -1.12 10.16 1.66
N LEU A 98 -1.94 9.27 1.09
CA LEU A 98 -2.64 9.51 -0.17
C LEU A 98 -3.70 10.60 -0.04
N GLU A 99 -4.44 10.66 1.06
CA GLU A 99 -5.41 11.71 1.35
C GLU A 99 -4.75 13.09 1.43
N MET A 100 -3.68 13.20 2.22
CA MET A 100 -2.90 14.44 2.32
C MET A 100 -2.34 14.86 0.95
N SER A 101 -1.78 13.90 0.20
CA SER A 101 -1.25 14.15 -1.15
C SER A 101 -2.36 14.59 -2.11
N CYS A 102 -3.54 13.98 -2.04
CA CYS A 102 -4.70 14.35 -2.84
C CYS A 102 -5.12 15.80 -2.58
N ALA A 103 -5.21 16.20 -1.31
CA ALA A 103 -5.56 17.56 -0.92
C ALA A 103 -4.55 18.58 -1.46
N ILE A 104 -3.24 18.30 -1.30
CA ILE A 104 -2.16 19.14 -1.81
C ILE A 104 -2.22 19.26 -3.33
N GLN A 105 -2.38 18.14 -4.06
CA GLN A 105 -2.45 18.15 -5.52
C GLN A 105 -3.69 18.89 -6.04
N ASN A 106 -4.84 18.75 -5.36
CA ASN A 106 -6.04 19.48 -5.71
C ASN A 106 -5.90 20.99 -5.47
N GLN A 107 -5.26 21.39 -4.37
CA GLN A 107 -4.98 22.80 -4.10
C GLN A 107 -3.99 23.37 -5.11
N LEU A 108 -2.92 22.66 -5.42
CA LEU A 108 -1.95 23.06 -6.44
C LEU A 108 -2.62 23.24 -7.81
N ALA A 109 -3.48 22.30 -8.21
CA ALA A 109 -4.23 22.41 -9.47
C ALA A 109 -5.14 23.64 -9.53
N ARG A 110 -5.76 24.03 -8.40
CA ARG A 110 -6.57 25.25 -8.30
C ARG A 110 -5.73 26.52 -8.36
N ILE A 111 -4.62 26.57 -7.63
CA ILE A 111 -3.70 27.72 -7.68
C ILE A 111 -3.21 27.92 -9.11
N LEU A 112 -2.69 26.87 -9.76
CA LEU A 112 -2.22 26.96 -11.14
C LEU A 112 -3.32 27.36 -12.14
N ALA A 113 -4.59 27.05 -11.83
CA ALA A 113 -5.72 27.46 -12.64
C ALA A 113 -6.05 28.96 -12.58
N GLU A 114 -5.57 29.67 -11.56
CA GLU A 114 -5.81 31.11 -11.37
C GLU A 114 -4.73 31.96 -12.06
N PHE A 115 -3.59 31.38 -12.42
CA PHE A 115 -2.46 32.06 -13.07
C PHE A 115 -2.37 31.84 -14.59
N GLU A 116 -3.26 31.02 -15.18
CA GLU A 116 -3.45 30.84 -16.64
C GLU A 116 -4.62 31.69 -17.13
#